data_AF-A0A0Q5MBN0-F1
#
_entry.id   AF-A0A0Q5MBN0-F1
#
_cell.length_a   1.000
_cell.length_b   1.000
_cell.length_c   1.000
_cell.angle_alpha   90.00
_cell.angle_beta   90.00
_cell.angle_gamma   90.00
#
_symmetry.space_group_name_H-M   'P 1'
#
loop_
_entity.id
_entity.type
_entity.pdbx_description
1 polymer ?
#
loop_
_entity_poly.entity_id
_entity_poly.type
_entity_poly.pdbx_seq_one_letter_code
_entity_poly.pdbx_strand_id
1 'polypeptide(L)'
;MHEQRILAQIRELEGVVHRLERVRDAVGEVDVQRLEDAGAGHWAGQRRVAFKTVFDEARSSHARISSEIGDAIGDCKSKQRALAGSINPLEHPLLSAEAYLIALN
;
A
#
# COMPACT_ATOMS: atom_id res chain seq x y z
N MET A 1 -3.06 -30.54 6.49
CA MET A 1 -2.89 -29.57 7.62
C MET A 1 -1.91 -28.46 7.26
N HIS A 2 -0.80 -28.78 6.58
CA HIS A 2 0.21 -27.79 6.18
C HIS A 2 -0.30 -26.82 5.09
N GLU A 3 -0.99 -27.33 4.08
CA GLU A 3 -1.51 -26.60 2.92
C GLU A 3 -2.66 -25.66 3.31
N GLN A 4 -3.50 -26.10 4.24
CA GLN A 4 -4.54 -25.26 4.84
C GLN A 4 -3.92 -24.10 5.64
N ARG A 5 -2.77 -24.33 6.30
CA ARG A 5 -2.03 -23.27 6.99
C ARG A 5 -1.44 -22.27 5.99
N ILE A 6 -0.90 -22.75 4.86
CA ILE A 6 -0.42 -21.89 3.77
C ILE A 6 -1.57 -21.02 3.23
N LEU A 7 -2.74 -21.60 2.95
CA LEU A 7 -3.91 -20.84 2.51
C LEU A 7 -4.36 -19.79 3.54
N ALA A 8 -4.32 -20.11 4.84
CA ALA A 8 -4.62 -19.15 5.90
C ALA A 8 -3.63 -17.97 5.91
N GLN A 9 -2.34 -18.22 5.68
CA GLN A 9 -1.32 -17.16 5.57
C GLN A 9 -1.55 -16.27 4.34
N ILE A 10 -1.97 -16.86 3.21
CA ILE A 10 -2.29 -16.10 2.00
C ILE A 10 -3.47 -15.15 2.24
N ARG A 11 -4.52 -15.61 2.93
CA ARG A 11 -5.68 -14.78 3.33
C ARG A 11 -5.30 -13.69 4.33
N GLU A 12 -4.38 -13.98 5.25
CA GLU A 12 -3.87 -12.97 6.18
C GLU A 12 -3.15 -11.84 5.43
N LEU A 13 -2.29 -12.20 4.47
CA LEU A 13 -1.62 -11.22 3.60
C LEU A 13 -2.60 -10.42 2.75
N GLU A 14 -3.69 -11.03 2.26
CA GLU A 14 -4.76 -10.33 1.53
C GLU A 14 -5.41 -9.25 2.42
N GLY A 15 -5.71 -9.61 3.67
CA GLY A 15 -6.22 -8.66 4.65
C GLY A 15 -5.24 -7.52 4.95
N VAL A 16 -3.93 -7.77 4.93
CA VAL A 16 -2.90 -6.73 5.05
C VAL A 16 -2.89 -5.83 3.82
N VAL A 17 -2.92 -6.39 2.61
CA VAL A 17 -2.99 -5.64 1.34
C VAL A 17 -4.17 -4.68 1.35
N HIS A 18 -5.38 -5.15 1.67
CA HIS A 18 -6.56 -4.28 1.73
C HIS A 18 -6.46 -3.17 2.79
N ARG A 19 -5.78 -3.42 3.91
CA ARG A 19 -5.52 -2.36 4.90
C ARG A 19 -4.57 -1.31 4.33
N LEU A 20 -3.50 -1.73 3.67
CA LEU A 20 -2.52 -0.84 3.04
C LEU A 20 -3.14 -0.04 1.88
N GLU A 21 -3.98 -0.66 1.06
CA GLU A 21 -4.72 0.02 -0.02
C GLU A 21 -5.60 1.12 0.54
N ARG A 22 -6.35 0.87 1.61
CA ARG A 22 -7.16 1.92 2.28
C ARG A 22 -6.30 3.07 2.81
N VAL A 23 -5.13 2.78 3.37
CA VAL A 23 -4.21 3.83 3.82
C VAL A 23 -3.67 4.61 2.62
N ARG A 24 -3.29 3.93 1.53
CA ARG A 24 -2.84 4.58 0.29
C ARG A 24 -3.90 5.51 -0.28
N ASP A 25 -5.15 5.06 -0.32
CA ASP A 25 -6.26 5.84 -0.86
C ASP A 25 -6.52 7.08 0.02
N ALA A 26 -6.53 6.92 1.34
CA ALA A 26 -6.65 8.05 2.28
C ALA A 26 -5.49 9.05 2.16
N VAL A 27 -4.27 8.57 1.89
CA VAL A 27 -3.11 9.42 1.60
C VAL A 27 -3.31 10.12 0.25
N GLY A 28 -3.80 9.43 -0.78
CA GLY A 28 -4.04 9.97 -2.12
C GLY A 28 -5.17 11.00 -2.19
N GLU A 29 -6.17 10.93 -1.30
CA GLU A 29 -7.24 11.93 -1.17
C GLU A 29 -6.72 13.31 -0.69
N VAL A 30 -5.52 13.36 -0.10
CA VAL A 30 -4.89 14.61 0.30
C VAL A 30 -4.39 15.36 -0.94
N ASP A 31 -5.16 16.34 -1.39
CA ASP A 31 -4.74 17.28 -2.43
C ASP A 31 -3.72 18.28 -1.84
N VAL A 32 -2.46 17.84 -1.82
CA VAL A 32 -1.33 18.64 -1.35
C VAL A 32 -1.22 19.94 -2.15
N GLN A 33 -1.52 19.93 -3.45
CA GLN A 33 -1.43 21.14 -4.30
C GLN A 33 -2.44 22.20 -3.85
N ARG A 34 -3.67 21.80 -3.54
CA ARG A 34 -4.71 22.70 -3.03
C ARG A 34 -4.35 23.31 -1.66
N LEU A 35 -3.61 22.58 -0.83
CA LEU A 35 -3.07 23.11 0.43
C LEU A 35 -1.99 24.18 0.19
N GLU A 36 -1.17 24.03 -0.86
CA GLU A 36 -0.20 25.07 -1.26
C GLU A 36 -0.93 26.37 -1.62
N ASP A 37 -1.97 26.27 -2.47
CA ASP A 37 -2.70 27.41 -3.00
C ASP A 37 -3.46 28.15 -1.90
N ALA A 38 -4.09 27.41 -0.98
CA ALA A 38 -4.80 27.98 0.17
C ALA A 38 -3.85 28.68 1.15
N GLY A 39 -2.64 28.13 1.36
CA GLY A 39 -1.68 28.71 2.31
C GLY A 39 -0.86 29.84 1.72
N ALA A 40 -0.26 29.66 0.54
CA ALA A 40 0.68 30.63 -0.04
C ALA A 40 0.02 31.96 -0.43
N GLY A 41 -1.28 31.96 -0.74
CA GLY A 41 -2.05 33.17 -1.06
C GLY A 41 -2.21 34.14 0.11
N HIS A 42 -2.09 33.68 1.36
CA HIS A 42 -2.28 34.49 2.56
C HIS A 42 -0.99 35.05 3.17
N TRP A 43 0.18 34.66 2.66
CA TRP A 43 1.48 34.96 3.29
C TRP A 43 2.38 35.70 2.29
N ALA A 44 3.11 36.72 2.75
CA ALA A 44 4.04 37.50 1.93
C ALA A 44 5.44 37.57 2.59
N GLY A 45 6.48 37.80 1.78
CA GLY A 45 7.86 37.95 2.27
C GLY A 45 8.40 36.70 2.99
N GLN A 46 9.16 36.88 4.07
CA GLN A 46 9.76 35.78 4.86
C GLN A 46 8.73 34.75 5.37
N ARG A 47 7.51 35.19 5.66
CA ARG A 47 6.41 34.33 6.09
C ARG A 47 6.00 33.33 5.00
N ARG A 48 5.98 33.77 3.73
CA ARG A 48 5.72 32.90 2.58
C ARG A 48 6.83 31.88 2.39
N VAL A 49 8.09 32.30 2.56
CA VAL A 49 9.26 31.42 2.44
C VAL A 49 9.20 30.31 3.49
N ALA A 50 8.97 30.67 4.76
CA ALA A 50 8.85 29.70 5.85
C ALA A 50 7.70 28.70 5.62
N PHE A 51 6.53 29.19 5.18
CA PHE A 51 5.40 28.31 4.81
C PHE A 51 5.80 27.32 3.71
N LYS A 52 6.41 27.82 2.63
CA LYS A 52 6.77 26.97 1.49
C LYS A 52 7.79 25.89 1.85
N THR A 53 8.78 26.20 2.71
CA THR A 53 9.74 25.21 3.20
C THR A 53 9.06 24.07 3.97
N VAL A 54 8.23 24.39 4.96
CA VAL A 54 7.50 23.36 5.74
C VAL A 54 6.54 22.57 4.85
N PHE A 55 5.90 23.25 3.89
CA PHE A 55 5.03 22.61 2.92
C PHE A 55 5.78 21.62 2.02
N ASP A 56 6.95 21.99 1.48
CA ASP A 56 7.76 21.12 0.62
C ASP A 56 8.26 19.88 1.40
N GLU A 57 8.61 20.03 2.68
CA GLU A 57 8.94 18.91 3.57
C GLU A 57 7.76 17.97 3.79
N ALA A 58 6.56 18.51 4.04
CA ALA A 58 5.34 17.74 4.19
C ALA A 58 4.96 17.01 2.90
N ARG A 59 5.07 17.67 1.74
CA ARG A 59 4.85 17.09 0.41
C ARG A 59 5.83 15.95 0.13
N SER A 60 7.12 16.15 0.43
CA SER A 60 8.14 15.11 0.27
C SER A 60 7.86 13.90 1.15
N SER A 61 7.51 14.13 2.42
CA SER A 61 7.15 13.06 3.36
C SER A 61 5.91 12.29 2.90
N HIS A 62 4.89 13.00 2.39
CA HIS A 62 3.68 12.42 1.84
C HIS A 62 3.97 11.52 0.62
N ALA A 63 4.75 12.02 -0.33
CA ALA A 63 5.17 11.24 -1.50
C ALA A 63 5.95 9.97 -1.10
N ARG A 64 6.86 10.09 -0.13
CA ARG A 64 7.60 8.94 0.41
C ARG A 64 6.67 7.91 1.04
N ILE A 65 5.75 8.32 1.90
CA ILE A 65 4.77 7.41 2.54
C ILE A 65 3.94 6.69 1.47
N SER A 66 3.48 7.41 0.44
CA SER A 66 2.73 6.80 -0.66
C SER A 66 3.55 5.73 -1.39
N SER A 67 4.85 5.96 -1.60
CA SER A 67 5.76 4.99 -2.21
C SER A 67 5.96 3.77 -1.30
N GLU A 68 6.28 3.99 -0.02
CA GLU A 68 6.52 2.93 0.96
C GLU A 68 5.30 2.00 1.14
N ILE A 69 4.09 2.56 1.11
CA ILE A 69 2.85 1.76 1.11
C ILE A 69 2.73 0.92 -0.16
N GLY A 70 3.07 1.50 -1.33
CA GLY A 70 3.09 0.79 -2.60
C GLY A 70 4.05 -0.40 -2.60
N ASP A 71 5.26 -0.19 -2.09
CA ASP A 71 6.28 -1.24 -1.97
C ASP A 71 5.83 -2.34 -1.01
N ALA A 72 5.26 -1.98 0.15
CA ALA A 72 4.72 -2.93 1.12
C ALA A 72 3.58 -3.80 0.54
N ILE A 73 2.69 -3.20 -0.27
CA ILE A 73 1.66 -3.95 -1.00
C ILE A 73 2.30 -4.94 -1.99
N GLY A 74 3.30 -4.47 -2.75
CA GLY A 74 4.05 -5.28 -3.70
C GLY A 74 4.70 -6.51 -3.03
N ASP A 75 5.34 -6.31 -1.89
CA ASP A 75 5.97 -7.37 -1.10
C ASP A 75 4.97 -8.40 -0.58
N CYS A 76 3.82 -7.94 -0.07
CA CYS A 76 2.74 -8.83 0.37
C CYS A 76 2.23 -9.69 -0.79
N LYS A 77 1.93 -9.09 -1.95
CA LYS A 77 1.48 -9.82 -3.15
C LYS A 77 2.53 -10.80 -3.66
N SER A 78 3.80 -10.42 -3.63
CA SER A 78 4.92 -11.31 -3.99
C SER A 78 4.95 -12.55 -3.08
N LYS A 79 4.84 -12.35 -1.76
CA LYS A 79 4.78 -13.45 -0.78
C LYS A 79 3.54 -14.33 -0.94
N GLN A 80 2.38 -13.76 -1.26
CA GLN A 80 1.17 -14.53 -1.54
C GLN A 80 1.37 -15.48 -2.72
N ARG A 81 1.98 -15.01 -3.82
CA ARG A 81 2.26 -15.86 -4.99
C ARG A 81 3.27 -16.95 -4.69
N ALA A 82 4.32 -16.63 -3.93
CA ALA A 82 5.30 -17.62 -3.49
C ALA A 82 4.67 -18.72 -2.62
N LEU A 83 3.78 -18.35 -1.69
CA LEU A 83 3.02 -19.29 -0.87
C LEU A 83 2.00 -20.09 -1.69
N ALA A 84 1.30 -19.47 -2.65
CA ALA A 84 0.37 -20.18 -3.52
C ALA A 84 1.09 -21.27 -4.35
N GLY A 85 2.29 -20.95 -4.85
CA GLY A 85 3.12 -21.88 -5.59
C GLY A 85 3.71 -23.04 -4.78
N SER A 86 3.66 -23.00 -3.44
CA SER A 86 4.13 -24.11 -2.60
C SER A 86 3.06 -25.16 -2.33
N ILE A 87 1.79 -24.91 -2.67
CA ILE A 87 0.71 -25.90 -2.57
C ILE A 87 0.76 -26.81 -3.80
N ASN A 88 1.00 -28.12 -3.58
CA ASN A 88 1.05 -29.10 -4.66
C ASN A 88 -0.33 -29.23 -5.37
N PRO A 89 -0.44 -28.87 -6.66
CA PRO A 89 -1.71 -28.90 -7.37
C PRO A 89 -2.21 -30.31 -7.68
N LEU A 90 -1.34 -31.32 -7.69
CA LEU A 90 -1.73 -32.71 -7.96
C LEU A 90 -2.37 -33.36 -6.72
N GLU A 91 -1.84 -33.06 -5.54
CA GLU A 91 -2.35 -33.58 -4.26
C GLU A 91 -3.51 -32.76 -3.73
N HIS A 92 -3.51 -31.44 -4.00
CA HIS A 92 -4.47 -30.49 -3.46
C HIS A 92 -4.98 -29.49 -4.51
N PRO A 93 -5.66 -29.96 -5.59
CA PRO A 93 -6.05 -29.12 -6.72
C PRO A 93 -6.96 -27.94 -6.32
N LEU A 94 -7.92 -28.17 -5.42
CA LEU A 94 -8.85 -27.12 -4.97
C LEU A 94 -8.15 -26.05 -4.13
N LEU A 95 -7.28 -26.46 -3.20
CA LEU A 95 -6.54 -25.52 -2.35
C LEU A 95 -5.54 -24.69 -3.16
N SER A 96 -4.87 -25.33 -4.12
CA SER A 96 -3.95 -24.65 -5.04
C SER A 96 -4.70 -23.60 -5.87
N ALA A 97 -5.83 -23.96 -6.47
CA ALA A 97 -6.65 -23.03 -7.25
C ALA A 97 -7.11 -21.83 -6.41
N GLU A 98 -7.59 -22.07 -5.18
CA GLU A 98 -8.02 -21.00 -4.27
C GLU A 98 -6.86 -20.06 -3.90
N ALA A 99 -5.70 -20.63 -3.56
CA ALA A 99 -4.51 -19.85 -3.22
C ALA A 99 -4.06 -18.94 -4.37
N TYR A 100 -4.12 -19.43 -5.62
CA TYR A 100 -3.81 -18.62 -6.80
C TYR A 100 -4.86 -17.54 -7.07
N LEU A 101 -6.15 -17.82 -6.86
CA LEU A 101 -7.20 -16.80 -7.00
C LEU A 101 -6.97 -15.62 -6.06
N ILE A 102 -6.60 -15.88 -4.81
CA ILE A 102 -6.29 -14.83 -3.83
C ILE A 102 -5.00 -14.09 -4.21
N ALA A 103 -3.94 -14.81 -4.59
CA ALA A 103 -2.63 -14.22 -4.87
C ALA A 103 -2.55 -13.42 -6.18
N LEU A 104 -3.53 -13.59 -7.08
CA LEU A 104 -3.60 -12.90 -8.36
C LEU A 104 -4.55 -11.69 -8.35
N ASN A 105 -5.45 -11.58 -7.38
CA ASN A 105 -6.20 -10.35 -7.10
C ASN A 105 -5.29 -9.23 -6.57
#